data_AF-A0A6F9BCL2-F1
#
_entry.id   AF-A0A6F9BCL2-F1
#
_cell.length_a   1.000
_cell.length_b   1.000
_cell.length_c   1.000
_cell.angle_alpha   90.00
_cell.angle_beta   90.00
_cell.angle_gamma   90.00
#
_symmetry.space_group_name_H-M   'P 1'
#
loop_
_entity.id
_entity.type
_entity.pdbx_description
1 polymer ?
#
loop_
_entity_poly.entity_id
_entity_poly.type
_entity_poly.pdbx_seq_one_letter_code
_entity_poly.pdbx_strand_id
1 'polypeptide(L)'
;LYGYMESEPLTLQLFIGTADDRLLRPHAFYQVHRITGKTVSTASHEALHIDCAGILKLRNSDIELRKGETDIGRKNTRVRMVFRVHINQPNGRTISLQASSNPIECCEYTRT
;
A
#
# COMPACT_ATOMS: atom_id res chain seq x y z
N LEU A 1 -8.36 -13.28 -4.33
CA LEU A 1 -8.38 -13.88 -2.99
C LEU A 1 -8.91 -15.29 -3.12
N TYR A 2 -8.01 -16.26 -3.24
CA TYR A 2 -8.41 -17.65 -3.40
C TYR A 2 -8.95 -18.22 -2.09
N GLY A 3 -10.04 -18.99 -2.16
CA GLY A 3 -10.63 -19.70 -1.02
C GLY A 3 -11.61 -18.89 -0.17
N TYR A 4 -11.89 -17.64 -0.53
CA TYR A 4 -13.01 -16.89 0.06
C TYR A 4 -14.30 -17.22 -0.70
N MET A 5 -15.25 -17.85 -0.01
CA MET A 5 -16.47 -18.42 -0.62
C MET A 5 -17.75 -17.68 -0.23
N GLU A 6 -17.66 -16.66 0.63
CA GLU A 6 -18.82 -15.87 1.07
C GLU A 6 -19.22 -14.87 -0.01
N SER A 7 -20.51 -14.50 -0.04
CA SER A 7 -21.04 -13.52 -1.00
C SER A 7 -20.80 -12.08 -0.58
N GLU A 8 -20.41 -11.84 0.68
CA GLU A 8 -20.16 -10.48 1.16
C GLU A 8 -18.90 -9.88 0.50
N PRO A 9 -18.96 -8.65 -0.02
CA PRO A 9 -17.79 -8.01 -0.60
C PRO A 9 -16.77 -7.65 0.50
N LEU A 10 -15.49 -7.88 0.21
CA LEU A 10 -14.40 -7.52 1.09
C LEU A 10 -13.82 -6.15 0.74
N THR A 11 -13.35 -5.43 1.76
CA THR A 11 -12.59 -4.20 1.56
C THR A 11 -11.10 -4.50 1.45
N LEU A 12 -10.51 -4.14 0.33
CA LEU A 12 -9.05 -4.13 0.16
C LEU A 12 -8.47 -2.83 0.71
N GLN A 13 -7.59 -2.94 1.71
CA GLN A 13 -6.74 -1.85 2.15
C GLN A 13 -5.43 -1.85 1.37
N LEU A 14 -5.03 -0.68 0.90
CA LEU A 14 -3.76 -0.45 0.20
C LEU A 14 -3.01 0.68 0.88
N PHE A 15 -1.73 0.46 1.20
CA PHE A 15 -0.85 1.50 1.70
C PHE A 15 0.59 1.31 1.20
N ILE A 16 1.39 2.38 1.30
CA ILE A 16 2.82 2.33 0.97
C ILE A 16 3.59 1.93 2.22
N GLY A 17 4.31 0.81 2.13
CA GLY A 17 5.11 0.27 3.21
C GLY A 17 6.61 0.48 3.02
N THR A 18 7.36 0.28 4.11
CA THR A 18 8.82 0.14 4.09
C THR A 18 9.25 -1.03 3.20
N ALA A 19 10.40 -0.92 2.54
CA ALA A 19 10.97 -2.01 1.76
C ALA A 19 11.82 -3.00 2.57
N ASP A 20 12.04 -2.74 3.87
CA ASP A 20 12.77 -3.64 4.77
C ASP A 20 12.00 -4.96 4.97
N ASP A 21 12.69 -6.08 4.77
CA ASP A 21 12.14 -7.42 4.87
C ASP A 21 11.81 -7.82 6.32
N ARG A 22 12.40 -7.15 7.32
CA ARG A 22 12.25 -7.52 8.73
C ARG A 22 10.99 -6.94 9.37
N LEU A 23 10.62 -5.70 9.02
CA LEU A 23 9.55 -4.95 9.68
C LEU A 23 8.78 -4.10 8.66
N LEU A 24 7.70 -4.67 8.12
CA LEU A 24 6.79 -3.94 7.25
C LEU A 24 5.95 -2.94 8.07
N ARG A 25 6.13 -1.64 7.79
CA ARG A 25 5.37 -0.54 8.42
C ARG A 25 4.97 0.48 7.37
N PRO A 26 3.93 1.30 7.60
CA PRO A 26 3.64 2.43 6.71
C PRO A 26 4.88 3.31 6.52
N HIS A 27 5.18 3.70 5.28
CA HIS A 27 6.31 4.57 4.99
C HIS A 27 5.96 6.01 5.37
N ALA A 28 6.82 6.68 6.13
CA ALA A 28 6.52 8.03 6.61
C ALA A 28 6.52 9.10 5.51
N PHE A 29 7.42 8.95 4.53
CA PHE A 29 7.62 9.93 3.45
C PHE A 29 6.86 9.64 2.16
N TYR A 30 6.17 8.50 2.06
CA TYR A 30 5.42 8.11 0.87
C TYR A 30 4.05 7.57 1.29
N GLN A 31 3.01 8.00 0.58
CA GLN A 31 1.65 7.50 0.80
C GLN A 31 1.00 7.07 -0.50
N VAL A 32 -0.04 6.24 -0.38
CA VAL A 32 -0.86 5.88 -1.54
C VAL A 32 -1.64 7.13 -1.96
N HIS A 33 -1.75 7.35 -3.26
CA HIS A 33 -2.51 8.44 -3.81
C HIS A 33 -3.52 7.91 -4.81
N ARG A 34 -4.77 8.35 -4.68
CA ARG A 34 -5.83 7.93 -5.61
C ARG A 34 -5.66 8.66 -6.92
N ILE A 35 -5.51 7.92 -8.01
CA ILE A 35 -5.53 8.45 -9.37
C ILE A 35 -6.99 8.58 -9.80
N THR A 36 -7.36 9.76 -10.31
CA THR A 36 -8.70 10.04 -10.85
C THR A 36 -8.65 10.18 -12.37
N GLY A 37 -9.75 9.91 -13.07
CA GLY A 37 -9.88 10.15 -14.52
C GLY A 37 -9.24 9.09 -15.44
N LYS A 38 -8.66 8.03 -14.89
CA LYS A 38 -8.30 6.79 -15.60
C LYS A 38 -9.12 5.66 -15.00
N THR A 39 -9.98 5.00 -15.77
CA THR A 39 -10.60 3.76 -15.29
C THR A 39 -10.90 2.83 -16.46
N VAL A 40 -10.46 1.58 -16.36
CA VAL A 40 -11.31 0.41 -16.62
C VAL A 40 -10.82 -0.74 -15.74
N SER A 41 -11.57 -1.06 -14.67
CA SER A 41 -11.46 -2.37 -14.02
C SER A 41 -12.80 -3.11 -14.13
N THR A 42 -12.73 -4.35 -14.61
CA THR A 42 -13.84 -5.30 -14.56
C THR A 42 -13.80 -5.94 -13.17
N ALA A 43 -14.86 -5.74 -12.38
CA ALA A 43 -14.99 -6.44 -11.09
C ALA A 43 -14.98 -7.96 -11.36
N SER A 44 -14.17 -8.71 -10.62
CA SER A 44 -14.19 -10.17 -10.66
C SER A 44 -14.23 -10.73 -9.25
N HIS A 45 -14.83 -11.92 -9.09
CA HIS A 45 -15.03 -12.54 -7.78
C HIS A 45 -13.71 -12.84 -7.05
N GLU A 46 -12.64 -13.13 -7.79
CA GLU A 46 -11.37 -13.57 -7.19
C GLU A 46 -10.19 -12.63 -7.46
N ALA A 47 -10.25 -11.80 -8.50
CA ALA A 47 -9.14 -10.95 -8.92
C ALA A 47 -9.56 -9.48 -9.04
N LEU A 48 -8.74 -8.58 -8.48
CA LEU A 48 -8.88 -7.14 -8.65
C LEU A 48 -7.62 -6.60 -9.31
N HIS A 49 -7.80 -5.89 -10.43
CA HIS A 49 -6.72 -5.12 -11.04
C HIS A 49 -6.69 -3.72 -10.43
N ILE A 50 -5.52 -3.26 -9.97
CA ILE A 50 -5.38 -1.98 -9.28
C ILE A 50 -4.72 -0.97 -10.24
N ASP A 51 -5.55 -0.23 -10.96
CA ASP A 51 -5.17 0.83 -11.90
C ASP A 51 -5.28 2.25 -11.31
N CYS A 52 -5.92 2.37 -10.14
CA CYS A 52 -6.30 3.65 -9.54
C CYS A 52 -5.39 4.12 -8.39
N ALA A 53 -4.23 3.48 -8.17
CA ALA A 53 -3.32 3.79 -7.07
C ALA A 53 -1.93 4.23 -7.58
N GLY A 54 -1.52 5.43 -7.14
CA GLY A 54 -0.18 5.98 -7.33
C GLY A 54 0.59 6.09 -6.01
N ILE A 55 1.87 6.47 -6.12
CA ILE A 55 2.75 6.73 -4.98
C ILE A 55 3.00 8.24 -4.91
N LEU A 56 2.69 8.86 -3.77
CA LEU A 56 2.91 10.29 -3.54
C LEU A 56 4.02 10.49 -2.52
N LYS A 57 5.08 11.20 -2.93
CA LYS A 57 6.12 11.70 -2.03
C LYS A 57 5.57 12.87 -1.21
N LEU A 58 5.66 12.78 0.10
CA LEU A 58 5.33 13.87 1.02
C LEU A 58 6.50 14.84 1.15
N ARG A 59 6.20 16.13 1.35
CA ARG A 59 7.22 17.15 1.56
C ARG A 59 7.93 16.89 2.88
N ASN A 60 9.26 16.96 2.90
CA ASN A 60 10.06 16.62 4.08
C ASN A 60 9.69 17.47 5.30
N SER A 61 9.47 18.78 5.10
CA SER A 61 9.04 19.71 6.17
C SER A 61 7.76 19.29 6.89
N ASP A 62 6.86 18.59 6.19
CA ASP A 62 5.56 18.18 6.74
C ASP A 62 5.70 16.89 7.57
N ILE A 63 6.80 16.15 7.40
CA ILE A 63 7.11 14.88 8.06
C ILE A 63 8.06 15.09 9.24
N GLU A 64 9.03 15.99 9.12
CA GLU A 64 10.04 16.29 10.16
C GLU A 64 9.42 16.76 11.48
N LEU A 65 8.21 17.32 11.44
CA LEU A 65 7.45 17.70 12.63
C LEU A 65 6.85 16.49 13.38
N ARG A 66 6.88 15.28 12.82
CA ARG A 66 6.39 14.05 13.46
C ARG A 66 7.50 13.40 14.28
N LYS A 67 7.20 13.07 15.54
CA LYS A 67 8.15 12.46 16.47
C LYS A 67 8.60 11.08 15.97
N GLY A 68 9.92 10.87 15.84
CA GLY A 68 10.52 9.58 15.49
C GLY A 68 10.99 9.44 14.04
N GLU A 69 10.75 10.45 13.20
CA GLU A 69 11.26 10.48 11.83
C GLU A 69 12.72 10.94 11.80
N THR A 70 13.51 10.34 10.92
CA THR A 70 14.97 10.56 10.84
C THR A 70 15.41 10.91 9.43
N ASP A 71 16.58 11.52 9.30
CA ASP A 71 17.25 11.76 8.02
C ASP A 71 17.50 10.48 7.20
N ILE A 72 17.58 9.32 7.88
CA ILE A 72 17.70 8.02 7.23
C ILE A 72 16.40 7.66 6.52
N GLY A 73 15.26 7.83 7.21
CA GLY A 73 13.93 7.63 6.61
C GLY A 73 13.68 8.58 5.43
N ARG A 74 14.18 9.82 5.52
CA ARG A 74 14.08 10.82 4.45
C ARG A 74 14.81 10.41 3.17
N LYS A 75 15.96 9.72 3.30
CA LYS A 75 16.77 9.23 2.18
C LYS A 75 16.27 7.89 1.63
N ASN A 76 15.35 7.21 2.32
CA ASN A 76 14.82 5.94 1.88
C ASN A 76 13.78 6.14 0.76
N THR A 77 14.19 5.85 -0.46
CA THR A 77 13.36 5.91 -1.67
C THR A 77 12.76 4.56 -2.04
N ARG A 78 13.05 3.50 -1.28
CA ARG A 78 12.57 2.14 -1.55
C ARG A 78 11.31 1.85 -0.74
N VAL A 79 10.23 1.53 -1.45
CA VAL A 79 8.91 1.27 -0.86
C VAL A 79 8.30 -0.03 -1.37
N ARG A 80 7.21 -0.49 -0.76
CA ARG A 80 6.38 -1.60 -1.28
C ARG A 80 4.92 -1.17 -1.30
N MET A 81 4.15 -1.67 -2.27
CA MET A 81 2.70 -1.66 -2.20
C MET A 81 2.27 -2.77 -1.23
N VAL A 82 1.49 -2.43 -0.21
CA VAL A 82 1.01 -3.39 0.79
C VAL A 82 -0.49 -3.53 0.68
N PHE A 83 -0.93 -4.76 0.45
CA PHE A 83 -2.31 -5.17 0.30
C PHE A 83 -2.76 -5.88 1.57
N ARG A 84 -3.85 -5.42 2.18
CA ARG A 84 -4.41 -6.04 3.38
C ARG A 84 -5.92 -6.21 3.26
N VAL A 85 -6.41 -7.38 3.66
CA VAL A 85 -7.84 -7.70 3.72
C VAL A 85 -8.16 -8.22 5.11
N HIS A 86 -9.31 -7.81 5.64
CA HIS A 86 -9.86 -8.31 6.89
C HIS A 86 -11.12 -9.12 6.60
N ILE A 87 -11.17 -10.36 7.07
CA ILE A 87 -12.28 -11.30 6.88
C ILE A 87 -12.87 -11.57 8.26
N ASN A 88 -14.14 -11.22 8.46
CA ASN A 88 -14.84 -11.48 9.71
C ASN A 88 -15.47 -12.87 9.63
N GLN A 89 -15.03 -13.78 10.49
CA GLN A 89 -15.54 -15.14 10.52
C GLN A 89 -16.84 -15.22 11.35
N PRO A 90 -17.70 -16.23 11.07
CA PRO A 90 -18.95 -16.44 11.83
C PRO A 90 -18.76 -16.66 13.34
N ASN A 91 -17.57 -17.11 13.76
CA ASN A 91 -17.21 -17.29 15.17
C ASN A 91 -16.81 -15.98 15.88
N GLY A 92 -16.93 -14.83 15.21
CA GLY A 92 -16.55 -13.51 15.74
C GLY A 92 -15.06 -13.18 15.64
N ARG A 93 -14.22 -14.06 15.08
CA ARG A 93 -12.80 -13.81 14.86
C ARG A 93 -12.58 -13.06 13.55
N THR A 94 -11.68 -12.09 13.54
CA THR A 94 -11.20 -11.47 12.29
C THR A 94 -9.88 -12.13 11.85
N ILE A 95 -9.84 -12.62 10.62
CA ILE A 95 -8.60 -13.03 9.94
C ILE A 95 -8.08 -11.83 9.14
N SER A 96 -6.78 -11.55 9.26
CA SER A 96 -6.12 -10.51 8.46
C SER A 96 -5.12 -11.17 7.51
N LEU A 97 -5.32 -10.98 6.22
CA LEU A 97 -4.38 -11.43 5.19
C LEU A 97 -3.61 -10.22 4.68
N GLN A 98 -2.30 -10.36 4.55
CA GLN A 98 -1.44 -9.29 4.05
C GLN A 98 -0.44 -9.84 3.04
N ALA A 99 -0.32 -9.14 1.91
CA ALA A 99 0.69 -9.37 0.90
C ALA A 99 1.41 -8.06 0.59
N SER A 100 2.69 -8.15 0.23
CA SER A 100 3.49 -7.00 -0.17
C SER A 100 4.09 -7.24 -1.56
N SER A 101 4.10 -6.21 -2.40
CA SER A 101 4.77 -6.26 -3.70
C SER A 101 6.28 -6.40 -3.53
N ASN A 102 6.99 -6.62 -4.65
CA ASN A 102 8.43 -6.36 -4.72
C ASN A 102 8.75 -4.89 -4.37
N PRO A 103 9.97 -4.58 -3.91
CA PRO A 103 10.41 -3.21 -3.67
C PRO A 103 10.31 -2.37 -4.95
N ILE A 104 9.88 -1.13 -4.79
CA ILE A 104 9.76 -0.10 -5.83
C ILE A 104 10.72 1.01 -5.46
N GLU A 105 11.59 1.40 -6.39
CA GLU A 105 12.52 2.52 -6.23
C GLU A 105 11.84 3.81 -6.71
N CYS A 106 11.58 4.74 -5.79
CA CYS A 106 10.92 6.01 -6.08
C CYS A 106 11.93 7.15 -6.32
N CYS A 107 12.84 6.93 -7.28
CA CYS A 107 13.78 7.96 -7.73
C CYS A 107 13.22 8.76 -8.91
N GLU A 108 13.58 10.03 -9.01
CA GLU A 108 13.34 10.81 -10.22
C GLU A 108 14.23 10.28 -11.34
N TYR A 109 13.63 9.79 -12.42
CA TYR A 109 14.35 9.57 -13.67
C TYR A 109 14.51 10.93 -14.37
N THR A 110 15.65 11.58 -14.16
CA THR A 110 16.07 12.69 -15.01
C THR A 110 16.48 12.10 -16.36
N ARG A 111 15.61 12.26 -17.38
CA ARG A 111 16.03 12.02 -18.77
C ARG A 111 17.02 13.12 -19.13
N THR A 112 18.26 12.73 -19.41
CA THR A 112 19.26 13.58 -20.04
C THR A 112 18.93 13.81 -21.51
#